data_AF-A0A1C4Y515-F1
#
_entry.id   AF-A0A1C4Y515-F1
#
_cell.length_a   1.000
_cell.length_b   1.000
_cell.length_c   1.000
_cell.angle_alpha   90.00
_cell.angle_beta   90.00
_cell.angle_gamma   90.00
#
_symmetry.space_group_name_H-M   'P 1'
#
loop_
_entity.id
_entity.type
_entity.pdbx_description
1 polymer ?
#
loop_
_entity_poly.entity_id
_entity_poly.type
_entity_poly.pdbx_seq_one_letter_code
_entity_poly.pdbx_strand_id
1 'polypeptide(L)'
;MARTPASGTGCTAPGTDGAGGPARTAASGTNWEGCGVAPDVATPADRARDVAYRRNLEALLAADPDRPAAAEQRTALAALG
;
A
#
# COMPACT_ATOMS: atom_id res chain seq x y z
N MET A 1 4.98 -21.95 -5.24
CA MET A 1 4.93 -21.84 -3.77
C MET A 1 4.31 -20.49 -3.42
N ALA A 2 3.05 -20.48 -2.99
CA ALA A 2 2.35 -19.26 -2.58
C ALA A 2 2.70 -18.97 -1.11
N ARG A 3 3.21 -17.77 -0.82
CA ARG A 3 3.41 -17.32 0.56
C ARG A 3 2.07 -16.81 1.10
N THR A 4 1.57 -17.46 2.14
CA THR A 4 0.45 -17.02 2.98
C THR A 4 0.69 -15.60 3.49
N PRO A 5 -0.30 -14.67 3.47
CA PRO A 5 -0.13 -13.38 4.11
C PRO A 5 -0.20 -13.57 5.63
N ALA A 6 0.83 -13.09 6.34
CA ALA A 6 0.83 -13.06 7.79
C ALA A 6 -0.20 -12.03 8.28
N SER A 7 -1.34 -12.51 8.76
CA SER A 7 -2.25 -11.72 9.60
C SER A 7 -1.60 -11.51 10.96
N GLY A 8 -1.20 -10.26 11.24
CA GLY A 8 -1.11 -9.72 12.59
C GLY A 8 0.07 -10.17 13.45
N THR A 9 0.70 -9.18 14.07
CA THR A 9 1.63 -9.27 15.22
C THR A 9 3.09 -9.53 14.88
N GLY A 10 3.86 -8.44 14.84
CA GLY A 10 5.22 -8.39 15.35
C GLY A 10 6.21 -9.35 14.70
N CYS A 11 6.70 -8.98 13.53
CA CYS A 11 7.95 -9.53 13.04
C CYS A 11 9.05 -9.13 14.04
N THR A 12 9.47 -10.10 14.87
CA THR A 12 10.47 -9.89 15.91
C THR A 12 11.83 -10.03 15.24
N ALA A 13 12.47 -8.91 14.94
CA ALA A 13 13.79 -8.92 14.32
C ALA A 13 14.79 -9.67 15.21
N PRO A 14 15.63 -10.59 14.68
CA PRO A 14 16.77 -11.10 15.43
C PRO A 14 17.72 -9.93 15.72
N GLY A 15 18.12 -9.76 16.99
CA GLY A 15 18.94 -8.64 17.43
C GLY A 15 20.26 -8.53 16.67
N THR A 16 20.65 -7.31 16.30
CA THR A 16 21.87 -7.05 15.53
C THR A 16 22.99 -6.49 16.40
N ASP A 17 24.09 -7.23 16.39
CA ASP A 17 25.46 -6.84 16.70
C ASP A 17 25.98 -5.86 15.63
N GLY A 18 25.95 -4.55 15.92
CA GLY A 18 26.58 -3.54 15.05
C GLY A 18 26.09 -2.10 15.22
N ALA A 19 26.76 -1.34 16.09
CA ALA A 19 26.96 0.13 16.15
C ALA A 19 25.85 1.18 15.82
N GLY A 20 24.62 0.81 15.44
CA GLY A 20 23.48 1.73 15.28
C GLY A 20 22.26 1.19 16.02
N GLY A 21 21.54 2.02 16.77
CA GLY A 21 20.27 1.61 17.38
C GLY A 21 19.24 1.20 16.30
N PRO A 22 18.27 0.34 16.63
CA PRO A 22 17.41 -0.28 15.61
C PRO A 22 16.64 0.78 14.80
N ALA A 23 16.51 0.56 13.49
CA ALA A 23 15.73 1.41 12.61
C ALA A 23 14.25 1.39 13.02
N ARG A 24 13.80 2.50 13.61
CA ARG A 24 12.45 2.67 14.16
C ARG A 24 11.64 3.66 13.32
N THR A 25 10.35 3.39 13.13
CA THR A 25 9.45 4.36 12.49
C THR A 25 9.15 5.53 13.43
N ALA A 26 9.08 6.74 12.87
CA ALA A 26 8.70 7.94 13.63
C ALA A 26 7.27 7.87 14.19
N ALA A 27 6.35 7.22 13.47
CA ALA A 27 4.94 7.17 13.84
C ALA A 27 4.64 6.18 14.98
N SER A 28 5.25 5.00 14.96
CA SER A 28 4.93 3.90 15.89
C SER A 28 6.07 3.50 16.82
N GLY A 29 7.29 4.00 16.58
CA GLY A 29 8.48 3.62 17.35
C GLY A 29 8.89 2.15 17.19
N THR A 30 8.19 1.38 16.34
CA THR A 30 8.42 -0.05 16.14
C THR A 30 9.67 -0.27 15.29
N ASN A 31 10.42 -1.34 15.57
CA ASN A 31 11.53 -1.79 14.73
C ASN A 31 10.98 -2.43 13.44
N TRP A 32 11.58 -2.12 12.29
CA TRP A 32 11.17 -2.64 10.97
C TRP A 32 12.26 -3.44 10.26
N GLU A 33 13.45 -3.56 10.85
CA GLU A 33 14.56 -4.30 10.25
C GLU A 33 14.17 -5.76 9.96
N GLY A 34 14.44 -6.22 8.74
CA GLY A 34 14.18 -7.60 8.31
C GLY A 34 12.72 -7.94 8.00
N CYS A 35 11.78 -7.03 8.21
CA CYS A 35 10.34 -7.34 8.17
C CYS A 35 9.62 -6.86 6.89
N GLY A 36 10.24 -5.94 6.14
CA GLY A 36 9.60 -5.31 4.98
C GLY A 36 8.38 -4.46 5.37
N VAL A 37 7.72 -3.85 4.39
CA VAL A 37 6.48 -3.11 4.59
C VAL A 37 5.31 -3.99 4.16
N ALA A 38 4.40 -4.28 5.09
CA ALA A 38 3.14 -4.94 4.76
C ALA A 38 2.22 -3.93 4.05
N PRO A 39 1.73 -4.21 2.83
CA PRO A 39 0.81 -3.30 2.15
C PRO A 39 -0.61 -3.41 2.72
N ASP A 40 -1.30 -2.28 2.88
CA ASP A 40 -2.73 -2.28 3.23
C ASP A 40 -3.59 -2.91 2.13
N VAL A 41 -3.10 -2.85 0.88
CA VAL A 41 -3.72 -3.43 -0.29
C VAL A 41 -2.75 -4.40 -0.93
N ALA A 42 -2.89 -5.68 -0.60
CA ALA A 42 -2.11 -6.74 -1.21
C ALA A 42 -2.50 -6.91 -2.68
N THR A 43 -1.53 -6.80 -3.59
CA THR A 43 -1.72 -7.01 -5.03
C THR A 43 -0.39 -7.37 -5.68
N PRO A 44 -0.37 -8.11 -6.81
CA PRO A 44 0.85 -8.31 -7.59
C PRO A 44 1.51 -6.98 -7.97
N ALA A 45 2.84 -6.95 -8.01
CA ALA A 45 3.60 -5.73 -8.24
C ALA A 45 3.26 -5.07 -9.59
N ASP A 46 3.05 -5.86 -10.63
CA ASP A 46 2.63 -5.42 -11.96
C ASP A 46 1.23 -4.80 -11.99
N ARG A 47 0.40 -5.07 -10.97
CA ARG A 47 -0.98 -4.56 -10.84
C ARG A 47 -1.12 -3.41 -9.84
N ALA A 48 -0.08 -3.13 -9.05
CA ALA A 48 -0.13 -2.15 -7.98
C ALA A 48 -0.55 -0.75 -8.47
N ARG A 49 -0.03 -0.33 -9.62
CA ARG A 49 -0.39 0.95 -10.24
C ARG A 49 -1.88 1.01 -10.59
N ASP A 50 -2.39 0.02 -11.30
CA ASP A 50 -3.77 0.03 -11.79
C ASP A 50 -4.77 -0.06 -10.63
N VAL A 51 -4.43 -0.83 -9.59
CA VAL A 51 -5.23 -0.91 -8.37
C VAL A 51 -5.27 0.43 -7.64
N ALA A 52 -4.12 1.09 -7.46
CA ALA A 52 -4.06 2.39 -6.82
C ALA A 52 -4.82 3.45 -7.64
N TYR A 53 -4.67 3.44 -8.95
CA TYR A 53 -5.28 4.44 -9.82
C TYR A 53 -6.80 4.29 -9.88
N ARG A 54 -7.31 3.06 -10.01
CA ARG A 54 -8.74 2.76 -9.94
C ARG A 54 -9.37 3.25 -8.63
N ARG A 55 -8.79 2.87 -7.48
CA ARG A 55 -9.28 3.30 -6.16
C ARG A 55 -9.31 4.81 -6.03
N ASN A 56 -8.32 5.50 -6.57
CA ASN A 56 -8.30 6.96 -6.58
C ASN A 56 -9.43 7.55 -7.45
N LEU A 57 -9.61 7.06 -8.68
CA LEU A 57 -10.69 7.54 -9.57
C LEU A 57 -12.08 7.30 -8.95
N GLU A 58 -12.30 6.12 -8.39
CA GLU A 58 -13.54 5.77 -7.67
C GLU A 58 -13.77 6.71 -6.48
N ALA A 59 -12.75 6.96 -5.65
CA ALA A 59 -12.85 7.88 -4.52
C ALA A 59 -13.13 9.33 -4.95
N LEU A 60 -12.49 9.79 -6.03
CA LEU A 60 -12.69 11.14 -6.56
C LEU A 60 -14.11 11.34 -7.10
N LEU A 61 -14.67 10.35 -7.80
CA LEU A 61 -16.03 10.37 -8.32
C LEU A 61 -17.08 10.22 -7.20
N ALA A 62 -16.77 9.44 -6.16
CA ALA A 62 -17.64 9.31 -4.99
C ALA A 62 -17.70 10.59 -4.16
N ALA A 63 -16.56 11.30 -4.04
CA ALA A 63 -16.50 12.56 -3.30
C ALA A 63 -17.20 13.72 -4.02
N ASP A 64 -17.11 13.78 -5.35
CA ASP A 64 -17.78 14.78 -6.18
C ASP A 64 -18.03 14.21 -7.59
N PRO A 65 -19.27 13.80 -7.91
CA PRO A 65 -19.60 13.24 -9.22
C PRO A 65 -19.67 14.29 -10.33
N ASP A 66 -19.80 15.58 -9.99
CA ASP A 66 -20.01 16.68 -10.94
C ASP A 66 -18.74 17.54 -11.11
N ARG A 67 -17.63 17.13 -10.50
CA ARG A 67 -16.33 17.80 -10.66
C ARG A 67 -15.97 17.98 -12.14
N PRO A 68 -15.23 19.05 -12.49
CA PRO A 68 -14.95 19.37 -13.90
C PRO A 68 -14.32 18.23 -14.71
N ALA A 69 -13.53 17.35 -14.07
CA ALA A 69 -12.84 16.23 -14.72
C ALA A 69 -13.61 14.89 -14.66
N ALA A 70 -14.88 14.87 -14.23
CA ALA A 70 -15.62 13.64 -13.98
C ALA A 70 -15.80 12.78 -15.23
N ALA A 71 -15.96 13.40 -16.40
CA ALA A 71 -16.12 12.68 -17.67
C ALA A 71 -14.82 11.94 -18.06
N GLU A 72 -13.69 12.62 -17.96
CA GLU A 72 -12.36 12.07 -18.21
C GLU A 72 -12.02 10.97 -17.19
N GLN A 73 -12.36 11.17 -15.92
CA GLN A 73 -12.14 10.18 -14.86
C GLN A 73 -12.94 8.90 -15.09
N ARG A 74 -14.22 9.00 -15.48
CA ARG A 74 -15.05 7.83 -15.86
C ARG A 74 -14.46 7.11 -17.07
N THR A 75 -13.98 7.86 -18.05
CA THR A 75 -13.33 7.30 -19.25
C THR A 75 -12.03 6.56 -18.89
N ALA A 76 -11.19 7.17 -18.05
CA ALA A 76 -9.96 6.56 -17.55
C ALA A 76 -10.26 5.30 -16.72
N LEU A 77 -11.31 5.32 -15.90
CA LEU A 77 -11.74 4.16 -15.12
C LEU A 77 -12.18 3.01 -16.03
N ALA A 78 -12.98 3.30 -17.05
CA ALA A 78 -13.41 2.29 -18.02
C ALA A 78 -12.24 1.69 -18.83
N ALA A 79 -11.18 2.45 -19.06
CA ALA A 79 -9.98 1.97 -19.77
C ALA A 79 -9.13 0.99 -18.94
N LEU A 80 -9.37 0.88 -17.62
CA LEU A 80 -8.64 -0.04 -16.74
C LEU A 80 -9.20 -1.47 -16.76
N GLY A 81 -10.36 -1.70 -17.40
CA GLY A 81 -10.99 -3.02 -17.54
C GLY A 81 -12.05 -3.30 -16.48
#